data_AF-M4RK26-F1
#
_entry.id   AF-M4RK26-F1
#
_cell.length_a   1.000
_cell.length_b   1.000
_cell.length_c   1.000
_cell.angle_alpha   90.00
_cell.angle_beta   90.00
_cell.angle_gamma   90.00
#
_symmetry.space_group_name_H-M   'P 1'
#
loop_
_entity.id
_entity.type
_entity.pdbx_description
1 polymer ?
#
loop_
_entity_poly.entity_id
_entity_poly.type
_entity_poly.pdbx_seq_one_letter_code
_entity_poly.pdbx_strand_id
1 'polypeptide(L)'
;MIAAFKATLQETQQANLLLHVVDYSDDQFQENIEQVNEVLEEIDANEIQQLMVCNKIDRMDGVIAKIDRDESGMPIRVWLSAQQGLGIDLLLSAITECLSKNMVQHSLLIPPHKSSLRGVFFDMNCIAEEGYAENGDWQIDVRMEQRDWNRLIKRVDVDLESYIVKN
;
A
#
# COMPACT_ATOMS: atom_id res chain seq x y z
N MET A 1 -2.74 16.06 29.30
CA MET A 1 -3.48 14.87 28.79
C MET A 1 -2.97 14.39 27.42
N ILE A 2 -2.46 15.26 26.54
CA ILE A 2 -1.91 14.89 25.21
C ILE A 2 -0.62 14.03 25.29
N ALA A 3 0.26 14.28 26.27
CA ALA A 3 1.56 13.60 26.37
C ALA A 3 1.47 12.09 26.69
N ALA A 4 0.46 11.67 27.47
CA ALA A 4 0.23 10.25 27.75
C ALA A 4 -0.35 9.50 26.52
N PHE A 5 -1.01 10.23 25.61
CA PHE A 5 -1.53 9.71 24.35
C PHE A 5 -0.42 9.55 23.29
N LYS A 6 0.55 10.49 23.25
CA LYS A 6 1.73 10.40 22.36
C LYS A 6 2.63 9.21 22.67
N ALA A 7 2.77 8.80 23.93
CA ALA A 7 3.59 7.64 24.31
C ALA A 7 3.02 6.31 23.80
N THR A 8 1.69 6.15 23.77
CA THR A 8 1.02 4.98 23.16
C THR A 8 0.96 5.03 21.63
N LEU A 9 1.22 6.20 21.03
CA LEU A 9 1.27 6.38 19.58
C LEU A 9 2.65 6.08 18.96
N GLN A 10 3.70 5.88 19.77
CA GLN A 10 4.99 5.40 19.23
C GLN A 10 4.88 3.97 18.69
N GLU A 11 4.02 3.12 19.26
CA GLU A 11 3.75 1.79 18.71
C GLU A 11 3.10 1.89 17.31
N THR A 12 2.35 2.96 17.05
CA THR A 12 1.75 3.24 15.73
C THR A 12 2.82 3.37 14.65
N GLN A 13 3.97 3.99 14.95
CA GLN A 13 5.08 4.14 13.99
C GLN A 13 5.66 2.81 13.50
N GLN A 14 5.48 1.72 14.26
CA GLN A 14 6.02 0.40 13.94
C GLN A 14 5.00 -0.52 13.27
N ALA A 15 3.75 -0.04 13.10
CA ALA A 15 2.70 -0.85 12.50
C ALA A 15 2.98 -1.09 11.01
N ASN A 16 2.65 -2.30 10.52
CA ASN A 16 2.67 -2.58 9.09
C ASN A 16 1.42 -2.05 8.37
N LEU A 17 0.32 -1.89 9.10
CA LEU A 17 -0.97 -1.42 8.61
C LEU A 17 -1.71 -0.66 9.70
N LEU A 18 -2.28 0.48 9.36
CA LEU A 18 -3.20 1.24 10.19
C LEU A 18 -4.63 1.05 9.69
N LEU A 19 -5.56 0.79 10.61
CA LEU A 19 -6.98 0.80 10.32
C LEU A 19 -7.56 2.14 10.78
N HIS A 20 -7.93 2.98 9.82
CA HIS A 20 -8.55 4.27 10.10
C HIS A 20 -10.06 4.11 10.07
N VAL A 21 -10.67 3.90 11.24
CA VAL A 21 -12.12 3.69 11.36
C VAL A 21 -12.84 5.02 11.44
N VAL A 22 -13.74 5.26 10.50
CA VAL A 22 -14.50 6.52 10.39
C VAL A 22 -15.98 6.22 10.41
N ASP A 23 -16.73 6.96 11.22
CA ASP A 23 -18.19 7.00 11.11
C ASP A 23 -18.58 7.79 9.86
N TYR A 24 -18.97 7.09 8.79
CA TYR A 24 -19.35 7.73 7.52
C TYR A 24 -20.79 8.24 7.50
N SER A 25 -21.56 7.98 8.58
CA SER A 25 -22.91 8.53 8.76
C SER A 25 -22.92 9.90 9.45
N ASP A 26 -21.77 10.34 9.97
CA ASP A 26 -21.60 11.65 10.58
C ASP A 26 -21.30 12.69 9.50
N ASP A 27 -22.03 13.80 9.47
CA ASP A 27 -21.79 14.90 8.52
C ASP A 27 -20.37 15.48 8.65
N GLN A 28 -19.75 15.33 9.83
CA GLN A 28 -18.43 15.85 10.15
C GLN A 28 -17.27 14.88 9.81
N PHE A 29 -17.56 13.76 9.13
CA PHE A 29 -16.55 12.72 8.87
C PHE A 29 -15.29 13.25 8.16
N GLN A 30 -15.42 14.25 7.30
CA GLN A 30 -14.29 14.83 6.56
C GLN A 30 -13.30 15.53 7.49
N GLU A 31 -13.80 16.41 8.37
CA GLU A 31 -12.94 17.09 9.36
C GLU A 31 -12.30 16.10 10.33
N ASN A 32 -13.01 15.04 10.72
CA ASN A 32 -12.45 13.99 11.57
C ASN A 32 -11.30 13.25 10.88
N ILE A 33 -11.43 12.95 9.58
CA ILE A 33 -10.35 12.34 8.79
C ILE A 33 -9.14 13.27 8.74
N GLU A 34 -9.36 14.56 8.47
CA GLU A 34 -8.29 15.57 8.40
C GLU A 34 -7.54 15.68 9.73
N GLN A 35 -8.26 15.81 10.84
CA GLN A 35 -7.66 15.88 12.18
C GLN A 35 -6.82 14.63 12.52
N VAL A 36 -7.29 13.44 12.16
CA VAL A 36 -6.51 12.21 12.39
C VAL A 36 -5.26 12.19 11.52
N ASN A 37 -5.35 12.62 10.26
CA ASN A 37 -4.19 12.69 9.37
C ASN A 37 -3.14 13.69 9.88
N GLU A 38 -3.55 14.85 10.39
CA GLU A 38 -2.65 15.82 11.03
C GLU A 38 -1.90 15.19 12.21
N VAL A 39 -2.61 14.44 13.06
CA VAL A 39 -1.97 13.73 14.18
C VAL A 39 -1.00 12.66 13.69
N LEU A 40 -1.33 11.92 12.64
CA LEU A 40 -0.45 10.91 12.04
C LEU A 40 0.82 11.53 11.45
N GLU A 41 0.71 12.71 10.83
CA GLU A 41 1.86 13.50 10.37
C GLU A 41 2.72 13.98 11.55
N GLU A 42 2.12 14.50 12.63
CA GLU A 42 2.86 14.95 13.82
C GLU A 42 3.70 13.85 14.49
N ILE A 43 3.32 12.58 14.30
CA ILE A 43 4.02 11.42 14.86
C ILE A 43 4.80 10.64 13.80
N ASP A 44 5.04 11.18 12.60
CA ASP A 44 5.78 10.52 11.51
C ASP A 44 5.21 9.13 11.12
N ALA A 45 3.89 8.94 11.25
CA ALA A 45 3.18 7.70 10.92
C ALA A 45 2.36 7.79 9.62
N ASN A 46 2.38 8.93 8.93
CA ASN A 46 1.62 9.18 7.70
C ASN A 46 2.08 8.31 6.51
N GLU A 47 3.32 7.82 6.52
CA GLU A 47 3.87 6.93 5.47
C GLU A 47 3.42 5.46 5.62
N ILE A 48 2.87 5.09 6.78
CA ILE A 48 2.39 3.74 7.04
C ILE A 48 1.14 3.49 6.19
N GLN A 49 1.02 2.26 5.67
CA GLN A 49 -0.17 1.88 4.91
C GLN A 49 -1.42 2.07 5.77
N GLN A 50 -2.42 2.74 5.22
CA GLN A 50 -3.71 2.91 5.87
C GLN A 50 -4.79 2.18 5.07
N LEU A 51 -5.66 1.46 5.78
CA LEU A 51 -6.92 0.95 5.24
C LEU A 51 -8.05 1.72 5.91
N MET A 52 -8.78 2.50 5.11
CA MET A 52 -9.93 3.27 5.58
C MET A 52 -11.11 2.34 5.86
N VAL A 53 -11.71 2.42 7.04
CA VAL A 53 -12.88 1.62 7.41
C VAL A 53 -14.08 2.56 7.56
N CYS A 54 -14.89 2.63 6.50
CA CYS A 54 -16.15 3.36 6.46
C CYS A 54 -17.21 2.60 7.24
N ASN A 55 -17.31 2.90 8.52
CA ASN A 55 -18.23 2.26 9.44
C ASN A 55 -19.61 2.95 9.41
N LYS A 56 -20.62 2.25 9.96
CA LYS A 56 -22.01 2.68 10.11
C LYS A 56 -22.79 2.85 8.80
N ILE A 57 -22.49 2.02 7.80
CA ILE A 57 -23.26 2.00 6.54
C ILE A 57 -24.75 1.66 6.75
N ASP A 58 -25.11 1.04 7.88
CA ASP A 58 -26.50 0.76 8.26
C ASP A 58 -27.35 2.03 8.46
N ARG A 59 -26.70 3.19 8.60
CA ARG A 59 -27.35 4.50 8.75
C ARG A 59 -27.38 5.30 7.44
N MET A 60 -26.90 4.71 6.35
CA MET A 60 -26.79 5.38 5.05
C MET A 60 -27.68 4.69 4.03
N ASP A 61 -28.51 5.47 3.34
CA ASP A 61 -29.41 4.92 2.32
C ASP A 61 -28.65 4.47 1.07
N GLY A 62 -28.89 3.23 0.64
CA GLY A 62 -28.34 2.68 -0.61
C GLY A 62 -26.86 2.28 -0.55
N VAL A 63 -26.21 2.36 0.60
CA VAL A 63 -24.82 1.93 0.78
C VAL A 63 -24.78 0.47 1.21
N ILE A 64 -23.92 -0.33 0.56
CA ILE A 64 -23.71 -1.75 0.87
C ILE A 64 -22.26 -2.00 1.26
N ALA A 65 -22.03 -3.12 1.95
CA ALA A 65 -20.68 -3.56 2.29
C ALA A 65 -19.88 -3.89 1.02
N LYS A 66 -18.67 -3.35 0.92
CA LYS A 66 -17.77 -3.53 -0.23
C LYS A 66 -16.33 -3.15 0.12
N ILE A 67 -15.41 -3.49 -0.78
CA ILE A 67 -14.01 -3.06 -0.74
C ILE A 67 -13.78 -2.15 -1.94
N ASP A 68 -13.33 -0.92 -1.71
CA ASP A 68 -12.76 -0.11 -2.79
C ASP A 68 -11.25 -0.38 -2.86
N ARG A 69 -10.76 -0.49 -4.09
CA ARG A 69 -9.37 -0.83 -4.41
C ARG A 69 -8.74 0.30 -5.23
N ASP A 70 -7.44 0.48 -5.10
CA ASP A 70 -6.68 1.37 -5.98
C ASP A 70 -6.48 0.76 -7.38
N GLU A 71 -5.82 1.50 -8.26
CA GLU A 71 -5.48 1.06 -9.64
C GLU A 71 -4.62 -0.21 -9.67
N SER A 72 -3.90 -0.48 -8.58
CA SER A 72 -3.05 -1.66 -8.43
C SER A 72 -3.81 -2.85 -7.84
N GLY A 73 -5.12 -2.70 -7.60
CA GLY A 73 -5.97 -3.72 -7.01
C GLY A 73 -5.83 -3.86 -5.49
N MET A 74 -5.05 -2.99 -4.82
CA MET A 74 -4.86 -3.07 -3.38
C MET A 74 -6.07 -2.48 -2.64
N PRO A 75 -6.55 -3.12 -1.55
CA PRO A 75 -7.60 -2.55 -0.73
C PRO A 75 -7.17 -1.20 -0.13
N ILE A 76 -7.99 -0.17 -0.36
CA ILE A 76 -7.78 1.16 0.23
C ILE A 76 -8.91 1.56 1.18
N ARG A 77 -10.08 0.94 1.02
CA ARG A 77 -11.26 1.25 1.82
C ARG A 77 -12.19 0.05 1.96
N VAL A 78 -12.75 -0.14 3.14
CA VAL A 78 -13.80 -1.14 3.41
C VAL A 78 -15.02 -0.44 3.96
N TRP A 79 -16.18 -0.73 3.38
CA TRP A 79 -17.48 -0.24 3.83
C TRP A 79 -18.16 -1.33 4.66
N LEU A 80 -18.51 -1.03 5.91
CA LEU A 80 -19.06 -2.01 6.84
C LEU A 80 -20.01 -1.39 7.88
N SER A 81 -20.79 -2.24 8.55
CA SER A 81 -21.45 -1.88 9.80
C SER A 81 -20.95 -2.81 10.89
N ALA A 82 -20.10 -2.28 11.78
CA ALA A 82 -19.58 -3.05 12.90
C ALA A 82 -20.70 -3.46 13.86
N GLN A 83 -21.72 -2.61 14.00
CA GLN A 83 -22.87 -2.89 14.86
C GLN A 83 -23.74 -4.03 14.33
N GLN A 84 -23.99 -4.07 13.02
CA GLN A 84 -24.81 -5.11 12.38
C GLN A 84 -23.98 -6.33 11.92
N GLY A 85 -22.65 -6.26 12.03
CA GLY A 85 -21.73 -7.29 11.54
C GLY A 85 -21.60 -7.37 10.01
N LEU A 86 -22.18 -6.42 9.26
CA LEU A 86 -22.14 -6.40 7.80
C LEU A 86 -20.74 -6.04 7.32
N GLY A 87 -20.13 -6.84 6.44
CA GLY A 87 -18.84 -6.53 5.82
C GLY A 87 -17.61 -6.79 6.70
N ILE A 88 -17.77 -7.45 7.86
CA ILE A 88 -16.64 -7.82 8.72
C ILE A 88 -15.73 -8.86 8.05
N ASP A 89 -16.32 -9.79 7.31
CA ASP A 89 -15.61 -10.75 6.46
C ASP A 89 -14.78 -10.03 5.38
N LEU A 90 -15.34 -8.99 4.75
CA LEU A 90 -14.62 -8.16 3.78
C LEU A 90 -13.46 -7.40 4.43
N LEU A 91 -13.63 -6.90 5.65
CA LEU A 91 -12.54 -6.28 6.41
C LEU A 91 -11.41 -7.27 6.67
N LEU A 92 -11.73 -8.49 7.09
CA LEU A 92 -10.73 -9.54 7.33
C LEU A 92 -10.00 -9.92 6.04
N SER A 93 -10.70 -10.02 4.91
CA SER A 93 -10.08 -10.23 3.59
C SER A 93 -9.14 -9.10 3.25
N ALA A 94 -9.59 -7.85 3.36
CA ALA A 94 -8.78 -6.68 3.05
C ALA A 94 -7.53 -6.57 3.92
N ILE A 95 -7.62 -6.84 5.23
CA ILE A 95 -6.47 -6.88 6.15
C ILE A 95 -5.51 -7.99 5.72
N THR A 96 -6.02 -9.17 5.41
CA THR A 96 -5.20 -10.30 4.97
C THR A 96 -4.43 -9.96 3.69
N GLU A 97 -5.08 -9.33 2.72
CA GLU A 97 -4.45 -8.89 1.48
C GLU A 97 -3.44 -7.75 1.69
N CYS A 98 -3.73 -6.80 2.59
CA CYS A 98 -2.80 -5.73 2.91
C CYS A 98 -1.54 -6.24 3.62
N LEU A 99 -1.67 -7.27 4.46
CA LEU A 99 -0.57 -7.86 5.22
C LEU A 99 0.09 -9.06 4.52
N SER A 100 -0.54 -9.62 3.49
CA SER A 100 0.05 -10.70 2.72
C SER A 100 1.27 -10.15 1.98
N LYS A 101 2.46 -10.64 2.36
CA LYS A 101 3.70 -10.39 1.63
C LYS A 101 3.66 -11.09 0.28
N ASN A 102 2.92 -10.52 -0.66
CA ASN A 102 2.92 -10.96 -2.05
C ASN A 102 4.24 -10.57 -2.65
N MET A 103 5.20 -11.49 -2.64
CA MET A 103 6.50 -11.29 -3.26
C MET A 103 6.37 -11.53 -4.76
N VAL A 104 6.76 -10.54 -5.56
CA VAL A 104 6.96 -10.71 -6.99
C VAL A 104 8.38 -11.13 -7.28
N GLN A 105 8.55 -11.88 -8.36
CA GLN A 105 9.84 -12.19 -8.93
C GLN A 105 9.79 -11.91 -10.43
N HIS A 106 10.65 -11.00 -10.90
CA HIS A 106 10.74 -10.63 -12.31
C HIS A 106 12.18 -10.75 -12.78
N SER A 107 12.37 -11.36 -13.94
CA SER A 107 13.62 -11.30 -14.69
C SER A 107 13.53 -10.14 -15.67
N LEU A 108 14.46 -9.18 -15.57
CA LEU A 108 14.49 -7.98 -16.39
C LEU A 108 15.74 -7.96 -17.27
N LEU A 109 15.58 -7.50 -18.50
CA LEU A 109 16.68 -7.20 -19.41
C LEU A 109 16.70 -5.71 -19.73
N ILE A 110 17.61 -4.97 -19.09
CA ILE A 110 17.65 -3.51 -19.12
C ILE A 110 18.76 -3.03 -20.07
N PRO A 111 18.43 -2.28 -21.14
CA PRO A 111 19.43 -1.76 -22.06
C PRO A 111 20.40 -0.77 -21.40
N PRO A 112 21.65 -0.67 -21.89
CA PRO A 112 22.68 0.22 -21.33
C PRO A 112 22.27 1.70 -21.25
N HIS A 113 21.41 2.17 -22.17
CA HIS A 113 20.93 3.55 -22.20
C HIS A 113 19.88 3.87 -21.12
N LYS A 114 19.40 2.87 -20.36
CA LYS A 114 18.51 3.01 -19.19
C LYS A 114 19.25 2.76 -17.87
N SER A 115 20.55 3.06 -17.82
CA SER A 115 21.41 2.84 -16.64
C SER A 115 20.95 3.57 -15.37
N SER A 116 20.10 4.60 -15.46
CA SER A 116 19.48 5.25 -14.30
C SER A 116 18.69 4.29 -13.42
N LEU A 117 18.16 3.20 -13.98
CA LEU A 117 17.45 2.17 -13.22
C LEU A 117 18.37 1.37 -12.29
N ARG A 118 19.69 1.33 -12.53
CA ARG A 118 20.65 0.63 -11.65
C ARG A 118 20.55 1.14 -10.21
N GLY A 119 20.73 2.45 -10.03
CA GLY A 119 20.67 3.05 -8.69
C GLY A 119 19.37 2.71 -7.98
N VAL A 120 18.26 2.77 -8.71
CA VAL A 120 16.93 2.46 -8.18
C VAL A 120 16.83 1.02 -7.64
N PHE A 121 17.26 0.02 -8.41
CA PHE A 121 17.20 -1.37 -7.95
C PHE A 121 18.21 -1.69 -6.84
N PHE A 122 19.39 -1.06 -6.84
CA PHE A 122 20.37 -1.20 -5.75
C PHE A 122 19.88 -0.56 -4.46
N ASP A 123 19.32 0.66 -4.52
CA ASP A 123 18.79 1.37 -3.36
C ASP A 123 17.61 0.60 -2.72
N MET A 124 16.82 -0.08 -3.54
CA MET A 124 15.72 -0.95 -3.08
C MET A 124 16.19 -2.31 -2.53
N ASN A 125 17.47 -2.66 -2.66
CA ASN A 125 18.07 -3.92 -2.21
C ASN A 125 17.25 -5.17 -2.61
N CYS A 126 16.72 -5.17 -3.84
CA CYS A 126 15.78 -6.18 -4.32
C CYS A 126 16.37 -7.13 -5.37
N ILE A 127 17.65 -6.97 -5.72
CA ILE A 127 18.33 -7.77 -6.74
C ILE A 127 18.71 -9.12 -6.12
N ALA A 128 18.15 -10.20 -6.64
CA ALA A 128 18.48 -11.57 -6.25
C ALA A 128 19.68 -12.11 -7.04
N GLU A 129 19.71 -11.86 -8.35
CA GLU A 129 20.83 -12.21 -9.24
C GLU A 129 21.08 -11.08 -10.24
N GLU A 130 22.33 -10.89 -10.64
CA GLU A 130 22.72 -9.95 -11.69
C GLU A 130 23.74 -10.56 -12.67
N GLY A 131 23.66 -10.12 -13.92
CA GLY A 131 24.56 -10.49 -14.99
C GLY A 131 24.42 -9.57 -16.19
N TYR A 132 25.04 -9.95 -17.30
CA TYR A 132 24.91 -9.24 -18.57
C TYR A 132 24.66 -10.25 -19.67
N ALA A 133 23.72 -9.93 -20.56
CA ALA A 133 23.52 -10.68 -21.78
C ALA A 133 24.66 -10.41 -22.78
N GLU A 134 24.78 -11.26 -23.81
CA GLU A 134 25.85 -11.14 -24.82
C GLU A 134 25.79 -9.82 -25.60
N ASN A 135 24.61 -9.20 -25.70
CA ASN A 135 24.41 -7.90 -26.34
C ASN A 135 24.75 -6.70 -25.42
N GLY A 136 25.17 -6.95 -24.18
CA GLY A 136 25.53 -5.95 -23.19
C GLY A 136 24.36 -5.43 -22.35
N ASP A 137 23.14 -5.94 -22.55
CA ASP A 137 22.02 -5.60 -21.69
C ASP A 137 22.24 -6.13 -20.28
N TRP A 138 21.87 -5.33 -19.28
CA TRP A 138 21.98 -5.71 -17.89
C TRP A 138 20.81 -6.63 -17.52
N GLN A 139 21.12 -7.87 -17.16
CA GLN A 139 20.13 -8.87 -16.78
C GLN A 139 20.07 -8.95 -15.26
N ILE A 140 18.87 -8.83 -14.69
CA ILE A 140 18.67 -8.96 -13.25
C ILE A 140 17.42 -9.78 -12.95
N ASP A 141 17.51 -10.58 -11.90
CA ASP A 141 16.34 -11.15 -11.24
C ASP A 141 16.05 -10.32 -9.99
N VAL A 142 14.87 -9.72 -9.94
CA VAL A 142 14.43 -8.92 -8.79
C VAL A 142 13.36 -9.65 -8.01
N ARG A 143 13.45 -9.54 -6.69
CA ARG A 143 12.44 -10.03 -5.76
C ARG A 143 12.10 -8.93 -4.75
N MET A 144 10.83 -8.55 -4.71
CA MET A 144 10.31 -7.51 -3.80
C MET A 144 8.83 -7.72 -3.55
N GLU A 145 8.24 -6.96 -2.63
CA GLU A 145 6.80 -6.98 -2.42
C GLU A 145 6.08 -6.38 -3.65
N GLN A 146 4.91 -6.92 -4.00
CA GLN A 146 4.08 -6.49 -5.13
C GLN A 146 3.77 -4.99 -5.03
N ARG A 147 3.58 -4.47 -3.81
CA ARG A 147 3.36 -3.05 -3.57
C ARG A 147 4.57 -2.20 -3.97
N ASP A 148 5.78 -2.63 -3.64
CA ASP A 148 7.01 -1.94 -4.01
C ASP A 148 7.22 -1.98 -5.52
N TRP A 149 6.90 -3.11 -6.16
CA TRP A 149 6.88 -3.24 -7.61
C TRP A 149 5.90 -2.27 -8.29
N ASN A 150 4.65 -2.23 -7.81
CA ASN A 150 3.63 -1.33 -8.34
C ASN A 150 4.01 0.15 -8.15
N ARG A 151 4.56 0.50 -6.98
CA ARG A 151 5.09 1.85 -6.72
C ARG A 151 6.27 2.18 -7.62
N LEU A 152 7.17 1.23 -7.85
CA LEU A 152 8.31 1.40 -8.72
C LEU A 152 7.87 1.71 -10.16
N ILE A 153 6.92 0.94 -10.72
CA ILE A 153 6.36 1.17 -12.06
C ILE A 153 5.81 2.59 -12.19
N LYS A 154 5.06 3.08 -11.19
CA LYS A 154 4.50 4.44 -11.21
C LYS A 154 5.54 5.54 -11.05
N ARG A 155 6.64 5.27 -10.32
CA ARG A 155 7.70 6.24 -10.03
C ARG A 155 8.63 6.45 -11.21
N VAL A 156 8.87 5.42 -12.02
CA VAL A 156 9.83 5.49 -13.13
C VAL A 156 9.12 5.91 -14.42
N ASP A 157 9.69 6.88 -15.13
CA ASP A 157 9.16 7.37 -16.42
C ASP A 157 9.53 6.42 -17.59
N VAL A 158 9.46 5.12 -17.34
CA VAL A 158 9.73 4.07 -18.32
C VAL A 158 8.75 2.93 -18.12
N ASP A 159 8.32 2.32 -19.23
CA ASP A 159 7.56 1.08 -19.18
C ASP A 159 8.47 -0.06 -18.72
N LEU A 160 8.56 -0.24 -17.40
CA LEU A 160 9.42 -1.24 -16.77
C LEU A 160 8.97 -2.67 -17.14
N GLU A 161 7.67 -2.86 -17.37
CA GLU A 161 7.08 -4.15 -17.71
C GLU A 161 7.52 -4.63 -19.10
N SER A 162 7.83 -3.71 -20.01
CA SER A 162 8.39 -4.03 -21.32
C SER A 162 9.75 -4.75 -21.28
N TYR A 163 10.49 -4.62 -20.17
CA TYR A 163 11.78 -5.28 -19.96
C TYR A 163 11.67 -6.65 -19.29
N ILE A 164 10.46 -7.07 -18.89
CA ILE A 164 10.26 -8.39 -18.29
C ILE A 164 10.48 -9.47 -19.35
N VAL A 165 11.42 -10.37 -19.06
CA VAL A 165 11.62 -11.59 -19.84
C VAL A 165 10.47 -12.54 -19.53
N LYS A 166 9.65 -12.84 -20.54
CA LYS A 166 8.63 -13.88 -20.44
C LYS A 166 9.33 -15.25 -20.54
N ASN A 167 9.41 -15.96 -19.42
CA ASN A 167 9.77 -17.38 -19.41
C ASN A 167 8.67 -18.24 -20.02
#